data_AF-A0A3A5KSJ4-F1
#
_entry.id   AF-A0A3A5KSJ4-F1
#
_cell.length_a   1.000
_cell.length_b   1.000
_cell.length_c   1.000
_cell.angle_alpha   90.00
_cell.angle_beta   90.00
_cell.angle_gamma   90.00
#
_symmetry.space_group_name_H-M   'P 1'
#
loop_
_entity.id
_entity.type
_entity.pdbx_description
1 polymer ?
#
loop_
_entity_poly.entity_id
_entity_poly.type
_entity_poly.pdbx_seq_one_letter_code
_entity_poly.pdbx_strand_id
1 'polypeptide(L)'
;MERNMPYGSYREDHTPRRVSARGDGNGGGIGWDRAIAIANGEASNFKPYATADGFMWAFVDDGTDPADRLPKPARAKLLRLRDERTAAHDLVQPMFDRINDSHIDKLKAFHEIQKLESEYNRNIHFASDERAGREPTSSAKAFLARIDETKRKHARLTEIHNRLVEQQSEKSGRSRALAGLLDSNLERWLKALPPGSKIIPYQGAAPKLRKGETTVEAIERVRQERAVALADLNDLRARPITVAAAKAKAKEQIERLAADGRPSVLSLLDHGEQVRFALSLEPRSQSNISRDLFAALAFTTWVNRDALIAAINKEIDAVADGTGISDNDRASAEAELTARLHGLERDEEALIDQAELSGTRIDRRTDADAQAVLGIQIS
;
A
#
# COMPACT_ATOMS: atom_id res chain seq x y z
N MET A 1 -12.49 28.62 46.50
CA MET A 1 -11.21 28.72 45.78
C MET A 1 -11.38 28.06 44.43
N GLU A 2 -11.97 28.82 43.51
CA GLU A 2 -12.24 28.43 42.13
C GLU A 2 -11.00 28.68 41.28
N ARG A 3 -10.58 27.72 40.46
CA ARG A 3 -9.55 27.91 39.43
C ARG A 3 -10.23 27.95 38.07
N ASN A 4 -10.36 29.16 37.56
CA ASN A 4 -10.67 29.49 36.17
C ASN A 4 -9.53 29.01 35.26
N MET A 5 -9.84 28.24 34.21
CA MET A 5 -8.99 28.05 33.04
C MET A 5 -9.57 28.84 31.86
N PRO A 6 -8.79 29.58 31.07
CA PRO A 6 -9.29 30.31 29.92
C PRO A 6 -9.32 29.41 28.66
N TYR A 7 -10.47 29.42 27.97
CA TYR A 7 -10.63 28.91 26.62
C TYR A 7 -9.91 29.82 25.61
N GLY A 8 -8.95 29.26 24.89
CA GLY A 8 -8.38 29.89 23.69
C GLY A 8 -9.34 29.76 22.51
N SER A 9 -9.70 30.89 21.91
CA SER A 9 -10.50 30.95 20.69
C SER A 9 -9.58 30.89 19.46
N TYR A 10 -9.76 29.87 18.62
CA TYR A 10 -9.19 29.82 17.28
C TYR A 10 -10.08 30.64 16.33
N ARG A 11 -9.51 31.67 15.71
CA ARG A 11 -10.09 32.37 14.54
C ARG A 11 -9.49 31.76 13.28
N GLU A 12 -10.34 31.17 12.43
CA GLU A 12 -10.00 30.80 11.06
C GLU A 12 -10.32 31.98 10.13
N ASP A 13 -9.28 32.71 9.71
CA ASP A 13 -9.37 33.66 8.60
C ASP A 13 -8.94 32.96 7.30
N HIS A 14 -9.92 32.51 6.52
CA HIS A 14 -9.71 32.08 5.13
C HIS A 14 -9.92 33.27 4.18
N THR A 15 -8.83 33.85 3.70
CA THR A 15 -8.85 34.69 2.48
C THR A 15 -8.09 33.97 1.35
N PRO A 16 -8.65 33.91 0.12
CA PRO A 16 -7.98 33.27 -1.00
C PRO A 16 -6.85 34.16 -1.55
N ARG A 17 -5.63 33.63 -1.56
CA ARG A 17 -4.48 34.22 -2.27
C ARG A 17 -4.71 34.18 -3.78
N ARG A 18 -4.73 35.34 -4.43
CA ARG A 18 -4.55 35.48 -5.88
C ARG A 18 -3.11 35.10 -6.25
N VAL A 19 -2.95 34.04 -7.04
CA VAL A 19 -1.69 33.72 -7.71
C VAL A 19 -1.70 34.41 -9.07
N SER A 20 -0.86 35.44 -9.25
CA SER A 20 -0.58 36.01 -10.57
C SER A 20 0.62 35.31 -11.17
N ALA A 21 0.40 34.46 -12.18
CA ALA A 21 1.48 33.91 -13.00
C ALA A 21 1.71 34.83 -14.21
N ARG A 22 2.80 35.62 -14.16
CA ARG A 22 3.45 36.14 -15.36
C ARG A 22 4.42 35.06 -15.82
N GLY A 23 4.15 34.45 -16.98
CA GLY A 23 5.06 33.53 -17.64
C GLY A 23 5.62 34.19 -18.89
N ASP A 24 6.92 34.47 -18.88
CA ASP A 24 7.73 34.64 -20.08
C ASP A 24 8.64 33.41 -20.17
N GLY A 25 8.66 32.74 -21.33
CA GLY A 25 9.72 31.77 -21.66
C GLY A 25 9.25 30.39 -22.10
N ASN A 26 8.84 30.31 -23.37
CA ASN A 26 9.19 29.27 -24.34
C ASN A 26 9.39 27.81 -23.83
N GLY A 27 8.39 26.96 -24.03
CA GLY A 27 8.52 25.50 -23.93
C GLY A 27 7.20 24.75 -24.11
N GLY A 28 6.99 24.17 -25.30
CA GLY A 28 6.06 23.06 -25.58
C GLY A 28 4.61 23.22 -25.09
N GLY A 29 3.77 23.87 -25.90
CA GLY A 29 2.36 24.10 -25.59
C GLY A 29 1.56 22.82 -25.33
N ILE A 30 1.01 22.73 -24.12
CA ILE A 30 -0.21 21.96 -23.84
C ILE A 30 -1.31 22.60 -24.70
N GLY A 31 -1.84 21.86 -25.69
CA GLY A 31 -2.86 22.39 -26.62
C GLY A 31 -4.04 23.03 -25.88
N TRP A 32 -4.52 24.17 -26.37
CA TRP A 32 -5.55 25.00 -25.73
C TRP A 32 -6.84 24.24 -25.36
N ASP A 33 -7.25 23.26 -26.16
CA ASP A 33 -8.41 22.40 -25.88
C ASP A 33 -8.25 21.60 -24.56
N ARG A 34 -7.01 21.28 -24.19
CA ARG A 34 -6.66 20.53 -22.98
C ARG A 34 -6.66 21.41 -21.72
N ALA A 35 -6.38 22.71 -21.86
CA ALA A 35 -6.53 23.67 -20.76
C ALA A 35 -8.02 23.96 -20.48
N ILE A 36 -8.86 23.97 -21.53
CA ILE A 36 -10.31 24.17 -21.43
C ILE A 36 -10.98 22.98 -20.71
N ALA A 37 -10.61 21.73 -21.04
CA ALA A 37 -11.14 20.54 -20.36
C ALA A 37 -10.81 20.47 -18.86
N ILE A 38 -9.62 20.96 -18.45
CA ILE A 38 -9.23 21.06 -17.03
C ILE A 38 -10.00 22.19 -16.33
N ALA A 39 -10.21 23.33 -16.99
CA ALA A 39 -10.92 24.47 -16.43
C ALA A 39 -12.44 24.22 -16.24
N ASN A 40 -13.03 23.35 -17.08
CA ASN A 40 -14.47 23.04 -17.04
C ASN A 40 -14.84 21.92 -16.04
N GLY A 41 -13.88 21.35 -15.30
CA GLY A 41 -14.15 20.29 -14.32
C GLY A 41 -14.48 18.92 -14.92
N GLU A 42 -14.30 18.74 -16.23
CA GLU A 42 -14.59 17.48 -16.95
C GLU A 42 -13.48 16.43 -16.80
N ALA A 43 -12.26 16.84 -16.40
CA ALA A 43 -11.12 15.95 -16.19
C ALA A 43 -10.86 15.67 -14.69
N SER A 44 -11.83 15.08 -13.97
CA SER A 44 -11.70 14.79 -12.53
C SER A 44 -10.76 13.63 -12.18
N ASN A 45 -10.25 12.88 -13.17
CA ASN A 45 -9.40 11.69 -12.95
C ASN A 45 -8.01 11.76 -13.62
N PHE A 46 -7.47 12.96 -13.87
CA PHE A 46 -6.13 13.09 -14.45
C PHE A 46 -5.04 12.91 -13.38
N LYS A 47 -4.39 11.75 -13.35
CA LYS A 47 -3.14 11.53 -12.59
C LYS A 47 -1.97 11.40 -13.57
N PRO A 48 -1.12 12.42 -13.74
CA PRO A 48 0.07 12.29 -14.56
C PRO A 48 1.09 11.41 -13.83
N TYR A 49 1.61 10.41 -14.53
CA TYR A 49 2.78 9.64 -14.11
C TYR A 49 3.94 10.06 -15.02
N ALA A 50 5.03 10.55 -14.43
CA ALA A 50 6.25 10.85 -15.16
C ALA A 50 7.10 9.58 -15.26
N THR A 51 7.42 9.15 -16.49
CA THR A 51 8.46 8.13 -16.69
C THR A 51 9.84 8.77 -16.60
N ALA A 52 10.89 7.96 -16.38
CA ALA A 52 12.29 8.41 -16.32
C ALA A 52 12.74 9.15 -17.60
N ASP A 53 12.04 8.90 -18.70
CA ASP A 53 12.28 9.43 -20.04
C ASP A 53 11.55 10.76 -20.30
N GLY A 54 10.84 11.29 -19.30
CA GLY A 54 10.13 12.58 -19.39
C GLY A 54 8.83 12.52 -20.20
N PHE A 55 8.40 11.34 -20.67
CA PHE A 55 7.13 11.16 -21.36
C PHE A 55 5.99 11.08 -20.34
N MET A 56 5.05 12.03 -20.42
CA MET A 56 3.83 11.98 -19.61
C MET A 56 2.76 11.18 -20.34
N TRP A 57 2.49 9.98 -19.85
CA TRP A 57 1.29 9.23 -20.26
C TRP A 57 0.11 9.75 -19.45
N ALA A 58 -0.91 10.22 -20.17
CA ALA A 58 -2.22 10.49 -19.62
C ALA A 58 -3.10 9.26 -19.86
N PHE A 59 -3.55 8.61 -18.79
CA PHE A 59 -4.64 7.66 -18.91
C PHE A 59 -5.91 8.44 -19.25
N VAL A 60 -6.31 8.38 -20.51
CA VAL A 60 -7.66 8.78 -20.92
C VAL A 60 -8.53 7.57 -20.60
N ASP A 61 -9.33 7.68 -19.54
CA ASP A 61 -10.44 6.76 -19.30
C ASP A 61 -11.43 6.99 -20.44
N ASP A 62 -11.43 6.10 -21.43
CA ASP A 62 -12.34 6.17 -22.58
C ASP A 62 -13.77 5.73 -22.20
N GLY A 63 -14.01 5.42 -20.93
CA GLY A 63 -15.28 4.94 -20.40
C GLY A 63 -15.59 3.49 -20.80
N THR A 64 -14.66 2.80 -21.48
CA THR A 64 -14.84 1.39 -21.83
C THR A 64 -14.59 0.51 -20.62
N ASP A 65 -15.39 -0.53 -20.47
CA ASP A 65 -15.18 -1.51 -19.39
C ASP A 65 -13.84 -2.21 -19.64
N PRO A 66 -12.91 -2.26 -18.65
CA PRO A 66 -11.67 -3.01 -18.78
C PRO A 66 -11.86 -4.47 -19.26
N ALA A 67 -13.02 -5.06 -18.99
CA ALA A 67 -13.39 -6.39 -19.44
C ALA A 67 -13.49 -6.52 -20.98
N ASP A 68 -13.78 -5.44 -21.71
CA ASP A 68 -13.91 -5.47 -23.17
C ASP A 68 -12.56 -5.60 -23.88
N ARG A 69 -11.45 -5.29 -23.21
CA ARG A 69 -10.08 -5.48 -23.72
C ARG A 69 -9.63 -6.95 -23.66
N LEU A 70 -10.35 -7.81 -22.94
CA LEU A 70 -9.94 -9.17 -22.66
C LEU A 70 -10.38 -10.16 -23.75
N PRO A 71 -9.59 -11.24 -23.99
CA PRO A 71 -10.08 -12.39 -24.73
C PRO A 71 -11.36 -12.96 -24.11
N LYS A 72 -12.26 -13.49 -24.94
CA LYS A 72 -13.57 -14.04 -24.52
C LYS A 72 -13.54 -14.92 -23.25
N PRO A 73 -12.64 -15.91 -23.08
CA PRO A 73 -12.62 -16.72 -21.86
C PRO A 73 -12.24 -15.91 -20.62
N ALA A 74 -11.24 -15.04 -20.72
CA ALA A 74 -10.80 -14.17 -19.63
C ALA A 74 -11.87 -13.16 -19.24
N ARG A 75 -12.57 -12.58 -20.24
CA ARG A 75 -13.72 -11.70 -20.02
C ARG A 75 -14.84 -12.42 -19.25
N ALA A 76 -15.22 -13.62 -19.68
CA ALA A 76 -16.25 -14.39 -19.01
C ALA A 76 -15.88 -14.70 -17.55
N LYS A 77 -14.60 -15.02 -17.31
CA LYS A 77 -14.08 -15.26 -15.96
C LYS A 77 -14.13 -14.01 -15.07
N LEU A 78 -13.72 -12.85 -15.59
CA LEU A 78 -13.79 -11.58 -14.86
C LEU A 78 -15.24 -11.20 -14.50
N LEU A 79 -16.17 -11.34 -15.45
CA LEU A 79 -17.59 -11.08 -15.20
C LEU A 79 -18.17 -12.04 -14.15
N ARG A 80 -17.85 -13.34 -14.23
CA ARG A 80 -18.22 -14.31 -13.19
C ARG A 80 -17.73 -13.87 -11.81
N LEU A 81 -16.47 -13.44 -11.69
CA LEU A 81 -15.91 -12.98 -10.42
C LEU A 81 -16.63 -11.72 -9.90
N ARG A 82 -17.02 -10.78 -10.78
CA ARG A 82 -17.82 -9.60 -10.40
C ARG A 82 -19.20 -9.99 -9.90
N ASP A 83 -19.87 -10.93 -10.57
CA ASP A 83 -21.17 -11.44 -10.14
C ASP A 83 -21.05 -12.14 -8.77
N GLU A 84 -20.01 -12.93 -8.57
CA GLU A 84 -19.72 -13.56 -7.28
C GLU A 84 -19.44 -12.55 -6.17
N ARG A 85 -18.73 -11.44 -6.47
CA ARG A 85 -18.50 -10.34 -5.52
C ARG A 85 -19.82 -9.71 -5.11
N THR A 86 -20.68 -9.38 -6.08
CA THR A 86 -21.99 -8.79 -5.83
C THR A 86 -22.85 -9.74 -5.00
N ALA A 87 -22.93 -11.02 -5.37
CA ALA A 87 -23.64 -12.03 -4.60
C ALA A 87 -23.10 -12.18 -3.16
N ALA A 88 -21.78 -12.15 -2.98
CA ALA A 88 -21.17 -12.20 -1.65
C ALA A 88 -21.48 -10.94 -0.82
N HIS A 89 -21.52 -9.77 -1.45
CA HIS A 89 -21.91 -8.51 -0.81
C HIS A 89 -23.39 -8.51 -0.39
N ASP A 90 -24.28 -8.96 -1.27
CA ASP A 90 -25.72 -9.01 -1.02
C ASP A 90 -26.08 -9.95 0.13
N LEU A 91 -25.26 -10.99 0.38
CA LEU A 91 -25.41 -11.86 1.55
C LEU A 91 -25.01 -11.20 2.87
N VAL A 92 -24.12 -10.19 2.83
CA VAL A 92 -23.62 -9.48 4.00
C VAL A 92 -24.53 -8.30 4.37
N GLN A 93 -25.13 -7.64 3.39
CA GLN A 93 -25.92 -6.42 3.61
C GLN A 93 -27.06 -6.59 4.64
N PRO A 94 -27.94 -7.62 4.55
CA PRO A 94 -29.01 -7.81 5.54
C PRO A 94 -28.48 -8.11 6.95
N MET A 95 -27.25 -8.58 7.09
CA MET A 95 -26.64 -8.81 8.40
C MET A 95 -26.21 -7.51 9.07
N PHE A 96 -25.72 -6.55 8.28
CA PHE A 96 -25.38 -5.23 8.79
C PHE A 96 -26.61 -4.57 9.42
N ASP A 97 -27.76 -4.61 8.75
CA ASP A 97 -29.02 -4.06 9.26
C ASP A 97 -29.43 -4.74 10.58
N ARG A 98 -29.39 -6.08 10.63
CA ARG A 98 -29.70 -6.84 11.87
C ARG A 98 -28.74 -6.53 13.01
N ILE A 99 -27.45 -6.35 12.72
CA ILE A 99 -26.45 -5.98 13.72
C ILE A 99 -26.74 -4.58 14.24
N ASN A 100 -27.04 -3.63 13.35
CA ASN A 100 -27.39 -2.27 13.72
C ASN A 100 -28.66 -2.23 14.57
N ASP A 101 -29.71 -2.98 14.18
CA ASP A 101 -30.96 -3.09 14.95
C ASP A 101 -30.69 -3.68 16.35
N SER A 102 -29.94 -4.78 16.43
CA SER A 102 -29.57 -5.39 17.72
C SER A 102 -28.73 -4.45 18.59
N HIS A 103 -27.88 -3.63 17.97
CA HIS A 103 -27.06 -2.64 18.66
C HIS A 103 -27.92 -1.50 19.22
N ILE A 104 -28.85 -0.97 18.42
CA ILE A 104 -29.81 0.06 18.84
C ILE A 104 -30.66 -0.45 20.01
N ASP A 105 -31.17 -1.69 19.94
CA ASP A 105 -31.98 -2.25 21.02
C ASP A 105 -31.17 -2.52 22.29
N LYS A 106 -29.91 -2.96 22.15
CA LYS A 106 -28.98 -3.07 23.27
C LYS A 106 -28.77 -1.71 23.95
N LEU A 107 -28.53 -0.66 23.18
CA LEU A 107 -28.36 0.71 23.71
C LEU A 107 -29.62 1.23 24.40
N LYS A 108 -30.80 0.99 23.84
CA LYS A 108 -32.08 1.36 24.48
C LYS A 108 -32.25 0.67 25.83
N ALA A 109 -31.98 -0.63 25.92
CA ALA A 109 -32.05 -1.37 27.17
C ALA A 109 -31.03 -0.86 28.19
N PHE A 110 -29.82 -0.52 27.75
CA PHE A 110 -28.79 0.08 28.61
C PHE A 110 -29.23 1.44 29.19
N HIS A 111 -29.76 2.34 28.35
CA HIS A 111 -30.29 3.62 28.84
C HIS A 111 -31.50 3.45 29.76
N GLU A 112 -32.36 2.45 29.53
CA GLU A 112 -33.47 2.13 30.44
C GLU A 112 -32.95 1.68 31.81
N ILE A 113 -31.90 0.85 31.87
CA ILE A 113 -31.23 0.48 33.13
C ILE A 113 -30.72 1.73 33.86
N GLN A 114 -29.99 2.61 33.17
CA GLN A 114 -29.46 3.84 33.78
C GLN A 114 -30.57 4.75 34.30
N LYS A 115 -31.66 4.89 33.55
CA LYS A 115 -32.83 5.68 33.97
C LYS A 115 -33.47 5.10 35.22
N LEU A 116 -33.73 3.79 35.25
CA LEU A 116 -34.32 3.11 36.40
C LEU A 116 -33.39 3.21 37.63
N GLU A 117 -32.09 2.96 37.49
CA GLU A 117 -31.14 3.12 38.59
C GLU A 117 -31.09 4.56 39.13
N SER A 118 -31.12 5.56 38.24
CA SER A 118 -31.19 6.97 38.63
C SER A 118 -32.49 7.33 39.35
N GLU A 119 -33.63 6.79 38.90
CA GLU A 119 -34.95 6.96 39.56
C GLU A 119 -34.99 6.28 40.93
N TYR A 120 -34.47 5.06 41.05
CA TYR A 120 -34.33 4.34 42.32
C TYR A 120 -33.49 5.14 43.32
N ASN A 121 -32.33 5.64 42.88
CA ASN A 121 -31.41 6.42 43.72
C ASN A 121 -31.98 7.80 44.12
N ARG A 122 -32.78 8.44 43.27
CA ARG A 122 -33.41 9.74 43.58
C ARG A 122 -34.59 9.61 44.52
N ASN A 123 -35.26 8.47 44.54
CA ASN A 123 -36.42 8.29 45.39
C ASN A 123 -35.98 8.05 46.85
N ILE A 124 -35.94 9.14 47.62
CA ILE A 124 -35.40 9.23 49.00
C ILE A 124 -35.95 8.12 49.90
N HIS A 125 -37.21 7.72 49.72
CA HIS A 125 -37.86 6.67 50.51
C HIS A 125 -37.25 5.28 50.33
N PHE A 126 -36.72 4.95 49.14
CA PHE A 126 -36.06 3.66 48.93
C PHE A 126 -34.64 3.67 49.51
N ALA A 127 -33.92 4.78 49.34
CA ALA A 127 -32.55 4.93 49.83
C ALA A 127 -32.45 5.05 51.36
N SER A 128 -33.48 5.59 52.03
CA SER A 128 -33.47 5.77 53.48
C SER A 128 -33.68 4.46 54.25
N ASP A 129 -34.57 3.58 53.76
CA ASP A 129 -34.86 2.31 54.44
C ASP A 129 -33.68 1.34 54.35
N GLU A 130 -32.99 1.30 53.21
CA GLU A 130 -31.81 0.46 53.00
C GLU A 130 -30.65 0.87 53.92
N ARG A 131 -30.42 2.19 54.09
CA ARG A 131 -29.41 2.72 55.04
C ARG A 131 -29.76 2.47 56.51
N ALA A 132 -31.05 2.32 56.82
CA ALA A 132 -31.52 2.03 58.17
C ALA A 132 -31.55 0.52 58.49
N GLY A 133 -31.11 -0.34 57.55
CA GLY A 133 -31.16 -1.80 57.71
C GLY A 133 -32.59 -2.36 57.73
N ARG A 134 -33.57 -1.59 57.23
CA ARG A 134 -34.96 -2.06 57.10
C ARG A 134 -35.12 -2.83 55.80
N GLU A 135 -36.00 -3.82 55.82
CA GLU A 135 -36.34 -4.51 54.57
C GLU A 135 -36.90 -3.51 53.54
N PRO A 136 -36.50 -3.63 52.26
CA PRO A 136 -37.03 -2.76 51.22
C PRO A 136 -38.55 -2.89 51.16
N THR A 137 -39.24 -1.75 51.02
CA THR A 137 -40.70 -1.73 50.84
C THR A 137 -41.11 -2.58 49.63
N SER A 138 -42.37 -3.05 49.58
CA SER A 138 -42.89 -3.80 48.43
C SER A 138 -42.70 -3.07 47.11
N SER A 139 -42.83 -1.73 47.12
CA SER A 139 -42.56 -0.88 45.95
C SER A 139 -41.08 -0.86 45.57
N ALA A 140 -40.15 -0.82 46.53
CA ALA A 140 -38.72 -0.90 46.27
C ALA A 140 -38.34 -2.27 45.67
N LYS A 141 -38.87 -3.36 46.24
CA LYS A 141 -38.67 -4.73 45.74
C LYS A 141 -39.16 -4.86 44.28
N ALA A 142 -40.34 -4.32 43.96
CA ALA A 142 -40.85 -4.32 42.59
C ALA A 142 -39.97 -3.50 41.62
N PHE A 143 -39.42 -2.38 42.08
CA PHE A 143 -38.54 -1.54 41.27
C PHE A 143 -37.20 -2.23 40.97
N LEU A 144 -36.58 -2.85 41.98
CA LEU A 144 -35.37 -3.65 41.82
C LEU A 144 -35.59 -4.83 40.86
N ALA A 145 -36.73 -5.53 40.97
CA ALA A 145 -37.08 -6.61 40.05
C ALA A 145 -37.15 -6.14 38.58
N ARG A 146 -37.65 -4.92 38.33
CA ARG A 146 -37.68 -4.32 36.98
C ARG A 146 -36.28 -3.98 36.46
N ILE A 147 -35.39 -3.47 37.33
CA ILE A 147 -33.98 -3.24 36.99
C ILE A 147 -33.32 -4.57 36.58
N ASP A 148 -33.50 -5.62 37.38
CA ASP A 148 -32.94 -6.94 37.11
C ASP A 148 -33.48 -7.56 35.82
N GLU A 149 -34.78 -7.44 35.55
CA GLU A 149 -35.38 -7.87 34.29
C GLU A 149 -34.76 -7.14 33.08
N THR A 150 -34.59 -5.82 33.19
CA THR A 150 -33.99 -5.02 32.12
C THR A 150 -32.51 -5.37 31.92
N LYS A 151 -31.77 -5.66 33.00
CA LYS A 151 -30.39 -6.17 32.94
C LYS A 151 -30.32 -7.53 32.23
N ARG A 152 -31.23 -8.46 32.52
CA ARG A 152 -31.32 -9.74 31.80
C ARG A 152 -31.63 -9.54 30.32
N LYS A 153 -32.55 -8.63 29.99
CA LYS A 153 -32.85 -8.24 28.60
C LYS A 153 -31.61 -7.70 27.88
N HIS A 154 -30.86 -6.80 28.51
CA HIS A 154 -29.61 -6.26 27.97
C HIS A 154 -28.56 -7.35 27.75
N ALA A 155 -28.38 -8.28 28.70
CA ALA A 155 -27.47 -9.40 28.57
C ALA A 155 -27.84 -10.30 27.37
N ARG A 156 -29.13 -10.63 27.21
CA ARG A 156 -29.62 -11.39 26.05
C ARG A 156 -29.38 -10.69 24.72
N LEU A 157 -29.63 -9.38 24.64
CA LEU A 157 -29.36 -8.59 23.44
C LEU A 157 -27.87 -8.52 23.11
N THR A 158 -27.01 -8.50 24.14
CA THR A 158 -25.55 -8.53 23.99
C THR A 158 -25.09 -9.86 23.37
N GLU A 159 -25.62 -10.99 23.84
CA GLU A 159 -25.32 -12.31 23.27
C GLU A 159 -25.76 -12.41 21.80
N ILE A 160 -26.99 -11.96 21.49
CA ILE A 160 -27.51 -11.94 20.11
C ILE A 160 -26.62 -11.08 19.22
N HIS A 161 -26.25 -9.88 19.68
CA HIS A 161 -25.38 -8.97 18.94
C HIS A 161 -24.02 -9.62 18.64
N ASN A 162 -23.38 -10.22 19.65
CA ASN A 162 -22.07 -10.88 19.48
C ASN A 162 -22.14 -12.03 18.48
N ARG A 163 -23.19 -12.87 18.56
CA ARG A 163 -23.43 -13.95 17.60
C ARG A 163 -23.60 -13.43 16.16
N LEU A 164 -24.34 -12.34 15.98
CA LEU A 164 -24.53 -11.75 14.65
C LEU A 164 -23.23 -11.19 14.09
N VAL A 165 -22.41 -10.55 14.93
CA VAL A 165 -21.07 -10.03 14.55
C VAL A 165 -20.14 -11.17 14.14
N GLU A 166 -20.12 -12.29 14.87
CA GLU A 166 -19.32 -13.47 14.52
C GLU A 166 -19.75 -14.02 13.14
N GLN A 167 -21.04 -14.27 12.94
CA GLN A 167 -21.56 -14.72 11.65
C GLN A 167 -21.27 -13.71 10.50
N GLN A 168 -21.28 -12.41 10.78
CA GLN A 168 -20.92 -11.39 9.79
C GLN A 168 -19.43 -11.45 9.46
N SER A 169 -18.56 -11.68 10.46
CA SER A 169 -17.12 -11.78 10.24
C SER A 169 -16.77 -12.91 9.26
N GLU A 170 -17.44 -14.06 9.39
CA GLU A 170 -17.29 -15.21 8.49
C GLU A 170 -17.73 -14.88 7.06
N LYS A 171 -18.93 -14.30 6.88
CA LYS A 171 -19.47 -13.99 5.54
C LYS A 171 -18.76 -12.80 4.87
N SER A 172 -18.38 -11.80 5.66
CA SER A 172 -17.66 -10.62 5.16
C SER A 172 -16.23 -10.93 4.75
N GLY A 173 -15.62 -12.00 5.28
CA GLY A 173 -14.28 -12.44 4.88
C GLY A 173 -14.19 -12.67 3.37
N ARG A 174 -15.15 -13.42 2.82
CA ARG A 174 -15.22 -13.68 1.38
C ARG A 174 -15.48 -12.42 0.55
N SER A 175 -16.46 -11.61 0.95
CA SER A 175 -16.78 -10.37 0.22
C SER A 175 -15.56 -9.44 0.15
N ARG A 176 -14.83 -9.30 1.27
CA ARG A 176 -13.57 -8.55 1.33
C ARG A 176 -12.47 -9.18 0.47
N ALA A 177 -12.32 -10.50 0.48
CA ALA A 177 -11.33 -11.18 -0.35
C ALA A 177 -11.58 -10.96 -1.86
N LEU A 178 -12.84 -11.11 -2.31
CA LEU A 178 -13.23 -10.87 -3.71
C LEU A 178 -13.08 -9.40 -4.10
N ALA A 179 -13.48 -8.46 -3.24
CA ALA A 179 -13.28 -7.03 -3.47
C ALA A 179 -11.79 -6.67 -3.56
N GLY A 180 -10.96 -7.24 -2.68
CA GLY A 180 -9.50 -7.08 -2.72
C GLY A 180 -8.90 -7.60 -4.03
N LEU A 181 -9.29 -8.80 -4.46
CA LEU A 181 -8.84 -9.39 -5.71
C LEU A 181 -9.29 -8.56 -6.93
N LEU A 182 -10.57 -8.17 -7.02
CA LEU A 182 -11.09 -7.46 -8.18
C LEU A 182 -10.59 -6.01 -8.24
N ASP A 183 -10.85 -5.24 -7.19
CA ASP A 183 -10.71 -3.78 -7.24
C ASP A 183 -9.26 -3.35 -7.05
N SER A 184 -8.53 -4.01 -6.14
CA SER A 184 -7.15 -3.63 -5.83
C SER A 184 -6.12 -4.28 -6.74
N ASN A 185 -6.48 -5.38 -7.40
CA ASN A 185 -5.54 -6.17 -8.18
C ASN A 185 -5.97 -6.27 -9.66
N LEU A 186 -6.99 -7.06 -10.00
CA LEU A 186 -7.33 -7.33 -11.42
C LEU A 186 -7.69 -6.08 -12.23
N GLU A 187 -8.67 -5.30 -11.78
CA GLU A 187 -9.12 -4.12 -12.54
C GLU A 187 -8.08 -3.01 -12.53
N ARG A 188 -7.38 -2.82 -11.41
CA ARG A 188 -6.28 -1.86 -11.31
C ARG A 188 -5.16 -2.21 -12.29
N TRP A 189 -4.79 -3.48 -12.37
CA TRP A 189 -3.77 -3.98 -13.29
C TRP A 189 -4.20 -3.78 -14.75
N LEU A 190 -5.45 -4.13 -15.11
CA LEU A 190 -5.97 -3.92 -16.47
C LEU A 190 -5.98 -2.44 -16.87
N LYS A 191 -6.36 -1.55 -15.94
CA LYS A 191 -6.33 -0.10 -16.17
C LYS A 191 -4.92 0.44 -16.31
N ALA A 192 -3.92 -0.17 -15.65
CA ALA A 192 -2.52 0.23 -15.72
C ALA A 192 -1.81 -0.24 -17.00
N LEU A 193 -2.40 -1.15 -17.78
CA LEU A 193 -1.78 -1.63 -19.02
C LEU A 193 -1.66 -0.49 -20.04
N PRO A 194 -0.49 -0.35 -20.71
CA PRO A 194 -0.33 0.59 -21.80
C PRO A 194 -1.44 0.47 -22.85
N PRO A 195 -1.87 1.59 -23.46
CA PRO A 195 -2.81 1.53 -24.57
C PRO A 195 -2.19 0.73 -25.71
N GLY A 196 -2.98 -0.15 -26.32
CA GLY A 196 -2.52 -1.02 -27.41
C GLY A 196 -1.81 -2.32 -26.98
N SER A 197 -1.63 -2.60 -25.68
CA SER A 197 -1.11 -3.89 -25.22
C SER A 197 -1.94 -5.06 -25.76
N LYS A 198 -1.27 -6.01 -26.41
CA LYS A 198 -1.93 -7.18 -27.00
C LYS A 198 -2.10 -8.27 -25.94
N ILE A 199 -3.33 -8.41 -25.45
CA ILE A 199 -3.69 -9.45 -24.47
C ILE A 199 -4.12 -10.71 -25.22
N ILE A 200 -3.41 -11.82 -25.01
CA ILE A 200 -3.73 -13.11 -25.63
C ILE A 200 -3.98 -14.19 -24.55
N PRO A 201 -4.80 -15.22 -24.84
CA PRO A 201 -4.95 -16.34 -23.91
C PRO A 201 -3.62 -17.06 -23.67
N TYR A 202 -3.37 -17.42 -22.41
CA TYR A 202 -2.22 -18.25 -22.06
C TYR A 202 -2.48 -19.71 -22.47
N GLN A 203 -1.50 -20.34 -23.11
CA GLN A 203 -1.55 -21.74 -23.54
C GLN A 203 -0.48 -22.55 -22.80
N GLY A 204 -0.72 -22.82 -21.51
CA GLY A 204 0.14 -23.68 -20.69
C GLY A 204 -0.43 -25.08 -20.52
N ALA A 205 0.43 -26.03 -20.15
CA ALA A 205 0.00 -27.35 -19.71
C ALA A 205 -0.72 -27.21 -18.35
N ALA A 206 -1.82 -27.96 -18.17
CA ALA A 206 -2.48 -28.04 -16.87
C ALA A 206 -1.55 -28.73 -15.85
N PRO A 207 -1.50 -28.26 -14.59
CA PRO A 207 -0.70 -28.86 -13.54
C PRO A 207 -1.17 -30.29 -13.28
N LYS A 208 -0.20 -31.21 -13.09
CA LYS A 208 -0.50 -32.62 -12.82
C LYS A 208 -0.55 -32.85 -11.31
N LEU A 209 -1.63 -33.47 -10.84
CA LEU A 209 -1.73 -33.97 -9.46
C LEU A 209 -0.74 -35.11 -9.23
N ARG A 210 -0.11 -35.16 -8.05
CA ARG A 210 0.71 -36.30 -7.63
C ARG A 210 -0.19 -37.50 -7.33
N LYS A 211 0.39 -38.71 -7.33
CA LYS A 211 -0.37 -39.95 -7.07
C LYS A 211 -1.01 -39.90 -5.67
N GLY A 212 -2.34 -39.86 -5.63
CA GLY A 212 -3.12 -39.82 -4.39
C GLY A 212 -3.28 -38.44 -3.75
N GLU A 213 -2.79 -37.38 -4.38
CA GLU A 213 -2.93 -36.00 -3.91
C GLU A 213 -4.31 -35.44 -4.30
N THR A 214 -5.01 -34.84 -3.35
CA THR A 214 -6.26 -34.11 -3.62
C THR A 214 -5.95 -32.74 -4.23
N THR A 215 -6.91 -32.13 -4.93
CA THR A 215 -6.72 -30.79 -5.52
C THR A 215 -6.40 -29.73 -4.45
N VAL A 216 -6.99 -29.85 -3.25
CA VAL A 216 -6.73 -28.93 -2.13
C VAL A 216 -5.29 -29.08 -1.63
N GLU A 217 -4.80 -30.32 -1.45
CA GLU A 217 -3.41 -30.57 -1.07
C GLU A 217 -2.42 -30.07 -2.12
N ALA A 218 -2.75 -30.23 -3.40
CA ALA A 218 -1.93 -29.71 -4.50
C ALA A 218 -1.83 -28.18 -4.48
N ILE A 219 -2.92 -27.47 -4.19
CA ILE A 219 -2.93 -26.00 -4.04
C ILE A 219 -2.06 -25.57 -2.87
N GLU A 220 -2.21 -26.21 -1.71
CA GLU A 220 -1.40 -25.89 -0.53
C GLU A 220 0.09 -26.14 -0.77
N ARG A 221 0.43 -27.23 -1.48
CA ARG A 221 1.81 -27.48 -1.92
C ARG A 221 2.33 -26.36 -2.83
N VAL A 222 1.59 -25.97 -3.86
CA VAL A 222 2.00 -24.88 -4.78
C VAL A 222 2.17 -23.55 -4.02
N ARG A 223 1.30 -23.26 -3.04
CA ARG A 223 1.43 -22.09 -2.17
C ARG A 223 2.69 -22.11 -1.31
N GLN A 224 3.04 -23.27 -0.75
CA GLN A 224 4.29 -23.45 -0.01
C GLN A 224 5.51 -23.26 -0.93
N GLU A 225 5.49 -23.87 -2.12
CA GLU A 225 6.57 -23.70 -3.11
C GLU A 225 6.72 -22.23 -3.55
N ARG A 226 5.61 -21.49 -3.69
CA ARG A 226 5.62 -20.05 -3.95
C ARG A 226 6.23 -19.27 -2.78
N ALA A 227 5.85 -19.58 -1.55
CA ALA A 227 6.38 -18.91 -0.36
C ALA A 227 7.91 -19.08 -0.25
N VAL A 228 8.42 -20.27 -0.57
CA VAL A 228 9.87 -20.53 -0.65
C VAL A 228 10.52 -19.70 -1.75
N ALA A 229 9.95 -19.66 -2.97
CA ALA A 229 10.51 -18.87 -4.07
C ALA A 229 10.51 -17.34 -3.77
N LEU A 230 9.51 -16.84 -3.03
CA LEU A 230 9.51 -15.45 -2.55
C LEU A 230 10.60 -15.19 -1.50
N ALA A 231 10.82 -16.13 -0.57
CA ALA A 231 11.92 -16.05 0.38
C ALA A 231 13.27 -16.02 -0.35
N ASP A 232 13.48 -16.93 -1.31
CA ASP A 232 14.69 -16.98 -2.13
C ASP A 232 14.92 -15.66 -2.89
N LEU A 233 13.86 -15.05 -3.43
CA LEU A 233 13.95 -13.75 -4.13
C LEU A 233 14.34 -12.61 -3.18
N ASN A 234 13.79 -12.59 -1.97
CA ASN A 234 14.14 -11.59 -0.97
C ASN A 234 15.58 -11.78 -0.49
N ASP A 235 16.01 -13.02 -0.26
CA ASP A 235 17.39 -13.35 0.10
C ASP A 235 18.36 -12.94 -1.00
N LEU A 236 18.04 -13.22 -2.27
CA LEU A 236 18.83 -12.79 -3.43
C LEU A 236 18.97 -11.26 -3.50
N ARG A 237 17.87 -10.53 -3.29
CA ARG A 237 17.87 -9.06 -3.26
C ARG A 237 18.70 -8.50 -2.11
N ALA A 238 18.69 -9.17 -0.96
CA ALA A 238 19.47 -8.78 0.21
C ALA A 238 20.97 -9.06 0.09
N ARG A 239 21.40 -9.91 -0.86
CA ARG A 239 22.84 -10.21 -1.05
C ARG A 239 23.64 -8.95 -1.38
N PRO A 240 24.86 -8.79 -0.83
CA PRO A 240 25.72 -7.65 -1.17
C PRO A 240 26.19 -7.71 -2.63
N ILE A 241 26.67 -6.59 -3.15
CA ILE A 241 27.38 -6.54 -4.44
C ILE A 241 28.76 -7.19 -4.31
N THR A 242 29.38 -7.60 -5.43
CA THR A 242 30.74 -8.13 -5.39
C THR A 242 31.76 -7.09 -4.92
N VAL A 243 32.86 -7.55 -4.33
CA VAL A 243 34.01 -6.70 -3.94
C VAL A 243 34.52 -5.88 -5.13
N ALA A 244 34.63 -6.51 -6.30
CA ALA A 244 35.06 -5.83 -7.52
C ALA A 244 34.11 -4.70 -7.92
N ALA A 245 32.79 -4.92 -7.87
CA ALA A 245 31.79 -3.89 -8.15
C ALA A 245 31.81 -2.77 -7.10
N ALA A 246 31.98 -3.10 -5.81
CA ALA A 246 32.11 -2.13 -4.74
C ALA A 246 33.33 -1.22 -4.93
N LYS A 247 34.50 -1.80 -5.23
CA LYS A 247 35.72 -1.06 -5.55
C LYS A 247 35.57 -0.18 -6.80
N ALA A 248 34.91 -0.69 -7.84
CA ALA A 248 34.63 0.08 -9.05
C ALA A 248 33.73 1.30 -8.75
N LYS A 249 32.65 1.11 -8.00
CA LYS A 249 31.76 2.21 -7.56
C LYS A 249 32.48 3.22 -6.68
N ALA A 250 33.28 2.77 -5.71
CA ALA A 250 34.06 3.64 -4.86
C ALA A 250 35.08 4.47 -5.67
N LYS A 251 35.76 3.83 -6.63
CA LYS A 251 36.66 4.50 -7.57
C LYS A 251 35.93 5.56 -8.40
N GLU A 252 34.79 5.22 -9.01
CA GLU A 252 34.00 6.17 -9.82
C GLU A 252 33.59 7.39 -8.98
N GLN A 253 33.16 7.18 -7.73
CA GLN A 253 32.79 8.28 -6.83
C GLN A 253 33.98 9.18 -6.50
N ILE A 254 35.14 8.60 -6.16
CA ILE A 254 36.35 9.36 -5.87
C ILE A 254 36.85 10.10 -7.12
N GLU A 255 36.77 9.49 -8.29
CA GLU A 255 37.16 10.13 -9.56
C GLU A 255 36.23 11.30 -9.91
N ARG A 256 34.91 11.14 -9.73
CA ARG A 256 33.95 12.24 -9.90
C ARG A 256 34.26 13.40 -8.96
N LEU A 257 34.48 13.11 -7.67
CA LEU A 257 34.79 14.12 -6.67
C LEU A 257 36.14 14.81 -6.93
N ALA A 258 37.15 14.07 -7.39
CA ALA A 258 38.43 14.61 -7.81
C ALA A 258 38.32 15.50 -9.06
N ALA A 259 37.43 15.15 -10.00
CA ALA A 259 37.19 15.96 -11.19
C ALA A 259 36.56 17.31 -10.82
N ASP A 260 35.59 17.32 -9.90
CA ASP A 260 34.96 18.54 -9.38
C ASP A 260 35.95 19.43 -8.62
N GLY A 261 36.97 18.83 -7.98
CA GLY A 261 38.01 19.54 -7.22
C GLY A 261 39.19 20.05 -8.05
N ARG A 262 39.27 19.72 -9.34
CA ARG A 262 40.43 20.04 -10.19
C ARG A 262 40.54 21.55 -10.44
N PRO A 263 41.67 22.20 -10.10
CA PRO A 263 41.90 23.60 -10.45
C PRO A 263 41.99 23.80 -11.97
N SER A 264 41.43 24.91 -12.46
CA SER A 264 41.59 25.34 -13.85
C SER A 264 42.83 26.21 -13.99
N VAL A 265 43.75 25.79 -14.87
CA VAL A 265 45.00 26.51 -15.21
C VAL A 265 44.90 27.23 -16.56
N LEU A 266 43.76 27.13 -17.24
CA LEU A 266 43.60 27.68 -18.59
C LEU A 266 43.83 29.20 -18.62
N SER A 267 43.20 29.92 -17.68
CA SER A 267 43.38 31.38 -17.53
C SER A 267 44.82 31.81 -17.23
N LEU A 268 45.57 31.00 -16.48
CA LEU A 268 46.99 31.26 -16.21
C LEU A 268 47.81 31.17 -17.49
N LEU A 269 47.54 30.18 -18.33
CA LEU A 269 48.26 29.98 -19.60
C LEU A 269 47.89 31.04 -20.64
N ASP A 270 46.59 31.33 -20.79
CA ASP A 270 46.10 32.20 -21.86
C ASP A 270 46.32 33.70 -21.55
N HIS A 271 46.28 34.08 -20.27
CA HIS A 271 46.22 35.49 -19.86
C HIS A 271 47.21 35.85 -18.72
N GLY A 272 47.98 34.90 -18.20
CA GLY A 272 48.87 35.16 -17.06
C GLY A 272 48.13 35.40 -15.74
N GLU A 273 46.85 35.01 -15.67
CA GLU A 273 45.99 35.18 -14.48
C GLU A 273 46.30 34.14 -13.39
N GLN A 274 45.69 34.29 -12.21
CA GLN A 274 45.84 33.32 -11.13
C GLN A 274 45.14 31.99 -11.46
N VAL A 275 45.67 30.88 -10.91
CA VAL A 275 45.02 29.57 -10.99
C VAL A 275 43.64 29.64 -10.34
N ARG A 276 42.61 29.18 -11.05
CA ARG A 276 41.23 29.21 -10.55
C ARG A 276 40.90 27.88 -9.87
N PHE A 277 40.76 27.92 -8.56
CA PHE A 277 40.27 26.78 -7.78
C PHE A 277 38.74 26.72 -7.84
N ALA A 278 38.17 25.52 -7.75
CA ALA A 278 36.73 25.34 -7.55
C ALA A 278 36.23 25.99 -6.26
N LEU A 279 37.14 26.14 -5.28
CA LEU A 279 36.97 26.89 -4.05
C LEU A 279 37.09 28.40 -4.33
N SER A 280 36.04 29.00 -4.87
CA SER A 280 35.98 30.46 -5.00
C SER A 280 35.48 31.06 -3.69
N LEU A 281 36.43 31.53 -2.87
CA LEU A 281 36.20 32.29 -1.64
C LEU A 281 35.70 33.72 -1.93
N GLU A 282 34.75 33.88 -2.85
CA GLU A 282 34.06 35.16 -2.93
C GLU A 282 33.34 35.38 -1.60
N PRO A 283 33.46 36.57 -0.98
CA PRO A 283 32.77 36.93 0.25
C PRO A 283 31.27 37.07 -0.04
N ARG A 284 30.60 35.95 -0.29
CA ARG A 284 29.16 35.86 -0.43
C ARG A 284 28.58 35.58 0.94
N SER A 285 27.52 36.31 1.24
CA SER A 285 26.56 36.16 2.35
C SER A 285 26.75 34.94 3.25
N GLN A 286 26.75 35.16 4.57
CA GLN A 286 27.12 34.28 5.70
C GLN A 286 26.44 32.89 5.79
N SER A 287 25.78 32.38 4.75
CA SER A 287 24.98 31.14 4.79
C SER A 287 25.55 29.95 3.98
N ASN A 288 26.77 30.01 3.43
CA ASN A 288 27.27 28.97 2.51
C ASN A 288 28.43 28.10 3.03
N ILE A 289 28.58 27.93 4.36
CA ILE A 289 29.64 27.09 4.98
C ILE A 289 29.69 25.67 4.38
N SER A 290 28.54 25.10 4.01
CA SER A 290 28.47 23.77 3.39
C SER A 290 29.21 23.69 2.05
N ARG A 291 29.10 24.72 1.20
CA ARG A 291 29.70 24.71 -0.14
C ARG A 291 31.23 24.73 -0.09
N ASP A 292 31.79 25.54 0.80
CA ASP A 292 33.25 25.66 0.94
C ASP A 292 33.85 24.36 1.49
N LEU A 293 33.15 23.67 2.41
CA LEU A 293 33.55 22.36 2.90
C LEU A 293 33.54 21.30 1.78
N PHE A 294 32.51 21.27 0.94
CA PHE A 294 32.46 20.34 -0.20
C PHE A 294 33.56 20.64 -1.24
N ALA A 295 33.82 21.91 -1.54
CA ALA A 295 34.88 22.28 -2.47
C ALA A 295 36.28 21.98 -1.90
N ALA A 296 36.49 22.13 -0.58
CA ALA A 296 37.72 21.74 0.08
C ALA A 296 37.92 20.22 0.04
N LEU A 297 36.87 19.44 0.30
CA LEU A 297 36.90 17.97 0.19
C LEU A 297 37.18 17.51 -1.24
N ALA A 298 36.56 18.14 -2.24
CA ALA A 298 36.79 17.83 -3.64
C ALA A 298 38.26 18.10 -4.02
N PHE A 299 38.80 19.25 -3.60
CA PHE A 299 40.20 19.60 -3.84
C PHE A 299 41.18 18.64 -3.15
N THR A 300 40.97 18.29 -1.88
CA THR A 300 41.83 17.33 -1.18
C THR A 300 41.73 15.93 -1.81
N THR A 301 40.56 15.56 -2.32
CA THR A 301 40.35 14.32 -3.08
C THR A 301 41.10 14.34 -4.40
N TRP A 302 41.14 15.47 -5.11
CA TRP A 302 41.94 15.64 -6.32
C TRP A 302 43.44 15.44 -6.04
N VAL A 303 43.97 16.06 -4.97
CA VAL A 303 45.38 15.92 -4.59
C VAL A 303 45.73 14.49 -4.17
N ASN A 304 44.85 13.82 -3.43
CA ASN A 304 45.12 12.51 -2.81
C ASN A 304 44.37 11.35 -3.47
N ARG A 305 43.96 11.50 -4.74
CA ARG A 305 43.04 10.59 -5.42
C ARG A 305 43.43 9.12 -5.29
N ASP A 306 44.67 8.80 -5.68
CA ASP A 306 45.14 7.42 -5.74
C ASP A 306 45.34 6.81 -4.32
N ALA A 307 45.77 7.64 -3.36
CA ALA A 307 45.91 7.24 -1.96
C ALA A 307 44.55 6.96 -1.31
N LEU A 308 43.53 7.78 -1.60
CA LEU A 308 42.15 7.57 -1.13
C LEU A 308 41.54 6.30 -1.74
N ILE A 309 41.71 6.07 -3.04
CA ILE A 309 41.25 4.83 -3.69
C ILE A 309 41.91 3.61 -3.04
N ALA A 310 43.23 3.65 -2.81
CA ALA A 310 43.95 2.55 -2.16
C ALA A 310 43.47 2.30 -0.72
N ALA A 311 43.26 3.36 0.06
CA ALA A 311 42.76 3.26 1.43
C ALA A 311 41.35 2.66 1.48
N ILE A 312 40.42 3.18 0.67
CA ILE A 312 39.05 2.66 0.62
C ILE A 312 39.00 1.22 0.11
N ASN A 313 39.80 0.86 -0.89
CA ASN A 313 39.88 -0.52 -1.36
C ASN A 313 40.34 -1.48 -0.27
N LYS A 314 41.30 -1.05 0.57
CA LYS A 314 41.77 -1.84 1.72
C LYS A 314 40.67 -2.03 2.77
N GLU A 315 39.89 -0.98 3.05
CA GLU A 315 38.74 -1.09 3.97
C GLU A 315 37.66 -2.01 3.42
N ILE A 316 37.36 -1.94 2.11
CA ILE A 316 36.43 -2.85 1.44
C ILE A 316 36.92 -4.30 1.58
N ASP A 317 38.21 -4.55 1.32
CA ASP A 317 38.79 -5.89 1.45
C ASP A 317 38.73 -6.43 2.89
N ALA A 318 38.82 -5.55 3.90
CA ALA A 318 38.78 -5.94 5.31
C ALA A 318 37.38 -6.36 5.79
N VAL A 319 36.31 -5.81 5.21
CA VAL A 319 34.91 -6.08 5.58
C VAL A 319 34.26 -7.14 4.67
N ALA A 320 34.83 -7.38 3.48
CA ALA A 320 34.30 -8.34 2.52
C ALA A 320 34.30 -9.78 3.06
N ASP A 321 33.16 -10.46 2.90
CA ASP A 321 32.93 -11.85 3.31
C ASP A 321 32.95 -12.84 2.13
N GLY A 322 33.08 -12.35 0.90
CA GLY A 322 33.06 -13.14 -0.33
C GLY A 322 31.68 -13.60 -0.79
N THR A 323 30.58 -13.17 -0.15
CA THR A 323 29.21 -13.61 -0.49
C THR A 323 28.53 -12.75 -1.57
N GLY A 324 29.22 -11.73 -2.07
CA GLY A 324 28.68 -10.79 -3.03
C GLY A 324 28.32 -11.42 -4.38
N ILE A 325 27.23 -10.97 -4.98
CA ILE A 325 26.75 -11.39 -6.31
C ILE A 325 26.93 -10.26 -7.34
N SER A 326 27.28 -10.62 -8.58
CA SER A 326 27.42 -9.64 -9.66
C SER A 326 26.05 -9.14 -10.12
N ASP A 327 25.99 -7.93 -10.70
CA ASP A 327 24.72 -7.36 -11.17
C ASP A 327 24.08 -8.22 -12.28
N ASN A 328 24.89 -8.83 -13.15
CA ASN A 328 24.40 -9.73 -14.20
C ASN A 328 23.86 -11.06 -13.63
N ASP A 329 24.59 -11.68 -12.70
CA ASP A 329 24.12 -12.93 -12.08
C ASP A 329 22.87 -12.69 -11.24
N ARG A 330 22.79 -11.53 -10.57
CA ARG A 330 21.59 -11.11 -9.83
C ARG A 330 20.41 -10.95 -10.78
N ALA A 331 20.56 -10.22 -11.88
CA ALA A 331 19.49 -10.03 -12.86
C ALA A 331 19.01 -11.36 -13.46
N SER A 332 19.94 -12.27 -13.78
CA SER A 332 19.59 -13.61 -14.28
C SER A 332 18.82 -14.42 -13.24
N ALA A 333 19.31 -14.49 -12.00
CA ALA A 333 18.67 -15.25 -10.92
C ALA A 333 17.30 -14.65 -10.53
N GLU A 334 17.17 -13.31 -10.53
CA GLU A 334 15.89 -12.65 -10.30
C GLU A 334 14.88 -12.97 -11.43
N ALA A 335 15.33 -12.99 -12.68
CA ALA A 335 14.47 -13.36 -13.82
C ALA A 335 14.00 -14.81 -13.73
N GLU A 336 14.88 -15.74 -13.36
CA GLU A 336 14.54 -17.17 -13.15
C GLU A 336 13.53 -17.35 -12.02
N LEU A 337 13.75 -16.73 -10.85
CA LEU A 337 12.84 -16.79 -9.71
C LEU A 337 11.49 -16.15 -10.03
N THR A 338 11.48 -15.03 -10.74
CA THR A 338 10.25 -14.36 -11.17
C THR A 338 9.47 -15.23 -12.17
N ALA A 339 10.15 -15.84 -13.14
CA ALA A 339 9.53 -16.77 -14.08
C ALA A 339 8.94 -17.99 -13.36
N ARG A 340 9.66 -18.53 -12.36
CA ARG A 340 9.17 -19.62 -11.49
C ARG A 340 7.94 -19.21 -10.70
N LEU A 341 7.93 -18.01 -10.11
CA LEU A 341 6.77 -17.48 -9.39
C LEU A 341 5.54 -17.38 -10.28
N HIS A 342 5.67 -16.80 -11.48
CA HIS A 342 4.57 -16.73 -12.44
C HIS A 342 4.08 -18.12 -12.88
N GLY A 343 4.97 -19.09 -13.02
CA GLY A 343 4.62 -20.49 -13.29
C GLY A 343 3.77 -21.09 -12.16
N LEU A 344 4.24 -20.95 -10.92
CA LEU A 344 3.53 -21.44 -9.73
C LEU A 344 2.15 -20.79 -9.56
N GLU A 345 2.01 -19.51 -9.87
CA GLU A 345 0.72 -18.82 -9.76
C GLU A 345 -0.29 -19.27 -10.82
N ARG A 346 0.19 -19.60 -12.03
CA ARG A 346 -0.65 -20.22 -13.07
C ARG A 346 -1.08 -21.63 -12.69
N ASP A 347 -0.17 -22.40 -12.09
CA ASP A 347 -0.47 -23.74 -11.58
C ASP A 347 -1.50 -23.67 -10.44
N GLU A 348 -1.36 -22.72 -9.51
CA GLU A 348 -2.33 -22.48 -8.43
C GLU A 348 -3.72 -22.19 -9.01
N GLU A 349 -3.82 -21.25 -9.95
CA GLU A 349 -5.11 -20.87 -10.53
C GLU A 349 -5.75 -22.03 -11.31
N ALA A 350 -4.98 -22.79 -12.08
CA ALA A 350 -5.49 -23.93 -12.82
C ALA A 350 -6.02 -25.02 -11.87
N LEU A 351 -5.38 -25.24 -10.73
CA LEU A 351 -5.88 -26.15 -9.70
C LEU A 351 -7.14 -25.59 -9.00
N ILE A 352 -7.23 -24.28 -8.75
CA ILE A 352 -8.44 -23.64 -8.21
C ILE A 352 -9.62 -23.82 -9.18
N ASP A 353 -9.41 -23.58 -10.47
CA ASP A 353 -10.44 -23.80 -11.49
C ASP A 353 -10.87 -25.28 -11.53
N GLN A 354 -9.92 -26.23 -11.42
CA GLN A 354 -10.24 -27.66 -11.31
C GLN A 354 -11.05 -28.00 -10.05
N ALA A 355 -10.70 -27.41 -8.90
CA ALA A 355 -11.45 -27.59 -7.67
C ALA A 355 -12.88 -27.06 -7.80
N GLU A 356 -13.06 -25.86 -8.37
CA GLU A 356 -14.37 -25.27 -8.63
C GLU A 356 -15.23 -26.15 -9.53
N LEU A 357 -14.65 -26.73 -10.59
CA LEU A 357 -15.35 -27.67 -11.48
C LEU A 357 -15.80 -28.94 -10.74
N SER A 358 -15.05 -29.39 -9.72
CA SER A 358 -15.43 -30.49 -8.84
C SER A 358 -16.42 -30.09 -7.73
N GLY A 359 -16.91 -28.84 -7.72
CA GLY A 359 -17.82 -28.32 -6.70
C GLY A 359 -17.16 -27.94 -5.38
N THR A 360 -15.82 -28.02 -5.30
CA THR A 360 -15.06 -27.56 -4.14
C THR A 360 -14.65 -26.11 -4.36
N ARG A 361 -15.18 -25.20 -3.54
CA ARG A 361 -14.85 -23.79 -3.66
C ARG A 361 -13.63 -23.45 -2.82
N ILE A 362 -12.65 -22.79 -3.45
CA ILE A 362 -11.40 -22.37 -2.81
C ILE A 362 -11.23 -20.87 -3.04
N ASP A 363 -10.97 -20.14 -1.98
CA ASP A 363 -10.74 -18.69 -2.09
C ASP A 363 -9.37 -18.42 -2.71
N ARG A 364 -9.37 -17.54 -3.71
CA ARG A 364 -8.16 -17.02 -4.37
C ARG A 364 -7.46 -16.02 -3.44
N ARG A 365 -6.14 -15.94 -3.55
CA ARG A 365 -5.35 -14.94 -2.81
C ARG A 365 -5.61 -13.55 -3.39
N THR A 366 -5.64 -12.53 -2.54
CA THR A 366 -5.86 -11.14 -2.97
C THR A 366 -4.68 -10.58 -3.78
N ASP A 367 -3.47 -11.12 -3.54
CA ASP A 367 -2.21 -10.77 -4.21
C ASP A 367 -1.87 -11.70 -5.40
N ALA A 368 -2.80 -12.54 -5.86
CA ALA A 368 -2.55 -13.46 -6.98
C ALA A 368 -2.27 -12.68 -8.28
N ASP A 369 -1.29 -13.11 -9.08
CA ASP A 369 -0.99 -12.44 -10.35
C ASP A 369 -2.22 -12.37 -11.27
N ALA A 370 -2.49 -11.17 -11.79
CA ALA A 370 -3.68 -10.90 -12.59
C ALA A 370 -3.67 -11.69 -13.91
N GLN A 371 -2.49 -11.93 -14.50
CA GLN A 371 -2.37 -12.72 -15.72
C GLN A 371 -2.70 -14.19 -15.47
N ALA A 372 -2.20 -14.75 -14.36
CA ALA A 372 -2.53 -16.11 -13.92
C ALA A 372 -4.03 -16.26 -13.67
N VAL A 373 -4.64 -15.39 -12.85
CA VAL A 373 -6.08 -15.45 -12.52
C VAL A 373 -6.95 -15.39 -13.76
N LEU A 374 -6.63 -14.50 -14.71
CA LEU A 374 -7.41 -14.31 -15.94
C LEU A 374 -7.06 -15.31 -17.05
N GLY A 375 -6.00 -16.11 -16.91
CA GLY A 375 -5.55 -17.07 -17.93
C GLY A 375 -5.05 -16.38 -19.21
N ILE A 376 -4.32 -15.27 -19.07
CA ILE A 376 -3.84 -14.44 -20.18
C ILE A 376 -2.32 -14.24 -20.11
N GLN A 377 -1.76 -13.70 -21.19
CA GLN A 377 -0.41 -13.15 -21.24
C GLN A 377 -0.38 -11.91 -22.13
N ILE A 378 0.57 -11.01 -21.87
CA ILE A 378 0.81 -9.82 -22.69
C ILE A 378 1.92 -10.14 -23.69
N SER A 379 1.67 -9.81 -24.97
CA SER A 379 2.61 -9.98 -26.08
C SER A 379 3.13 -8.65 -26.61
#